data_AF-I1W1V0-F1
#
_entry.id   AF-I1W1V0-F1
#
_cell.length_a   1.000
_cell.length_b   1.000
_cell.length_c   1.000
_cell.angle_alpha   90.00
_cell.angle_beta   90.00
_cell.angle_gamma   90.00
#
_symmetry.space_group_name_H-M   'P 1'
#
loop_
_entity.id
_entity.type
_entity.pdbx_description
1 polymer ?
#
loop_
_entity_poly.entity_id
_entity_poly.type
_entity_poly.pdbx_seq_one_letter_code
_entity_poly.pdbx_strand_id
1 'polypeptide(L)'
;ETPEGPNIGLINSLATFARVNKYGFIESPYRKIIDGKVTTEVIYLSAMEESKHYVAQANSSLDSEGRFTEEFVVCRHAGEVLMAPRDHVDLMDV
;
A
#
# COMPACT_ATOMS: atom_id res chain seq x y z
N GLU A 1 -16.17 -6.11 -0.03
CA GLU A 1 -17.41 -6.56 -0.71
C GLU A 1 -18.62 -5.88 -0.09
N THR A 2 -19.61 -5.53 -0.90
CA THR A 2 -20.87 -4.89 -0.48
C THR A 2 -22.06 -5.67 -1.05
N PRO A 3 -23.20 -5.74 -0.35
CA PRO A 3 -24.46 -6.20 -0.93
C PRO A 3 -24.87 -5.33 -2.13
N GLU A 4 -25.57 -5.93 -3.08
CA GLU A 4 -26.20 -5.20 -4.18
C GLU A 4 -27.56 -4.60 -3.76
N GLY A 5 -28.09 -3.67 -4.55
CA GLY A 5 -29.41 -3.06 -4.33
C GLY A 5 -29.38 -1.86 -3.37
N PRO A 6 -30.47 -1.60 -2.59
CA PRO A 6 -30.61 -0.40 -1.78
C PRO A 6 -29.50 -0.16 -0.75
N ASN A 7 -28.79 -1.22 -0.36
CA ASN A 7 -27.74 -1.17 0.65
C ASN A 7 -26.31 -1.13 0.06
N ILE A 8 -26.17 -0.93 -1.26
CA ILE A 8 -24.86 -0.86 -1.91
C ILE A 8 -24.00 0.27 -1.34
N GLY A 9 -22.79 -0.07 -0.90
CA GLY A 9 -21.84 0.84 -0.28
C GLY A 9 -22.07 1.13 1.20
N LEU A 10 -23.24 0.78 1.76
CA LEU A 10 -23.56 1.01 3.18
C LEU A 10 -23.00 -0.09 4.09
N ILE A 11 -22.97 -1.33 3.60
CA ILE A 11 -22.43 -2.48 4.33
C ILE A 11 -21.21 -2.97 3.56
N ASN A 12 -20.06 -2.97 4.21
CA ASN A 12 -18.80 -3.43 3.61
C ASN A 12 -18.16 -4.52 4.47
N SER A 13 -17.47 -5.44 3.80
CA SER A 13 -16.59 -6.42 4.45
C SER A 13 -15.16 -5.90 4.53
N LEU A 14 -14.48 -6.21 5.64
CA LEU A 14 -13.08 -5.86 5.86
C LEU A 14 -12.17 -6.60 4.86
N ALA A 15 -11.10 -5.94 4.40
CA ALA A 15 -10.11 -6.56 3.51
C ALA A 15 -9.28 -7.63 4.24
N THR A 16 -8.77 -8.62 3.49
CA THR A 16 -8.13 -9.84 4.00
C THR A 16 -7.07 -9.61 5.07
N PHE A 17 -6.24 -8.58 4.91
CA PHE A 17 -5.15 -8.28 5.84
C PHE A 17 -5.36 -7.03 6.68
N ALA A 18 -6.48 -6.33 6.51
CA ALA A 18 -6.76 -5.11 7.25
C ALA A 18 -7.01 -5.40 8.73
N ARG A 19 -6.65 -4.46 9.60
CA ARG A 19 -6.79 -4.55 11.06
C ARG A 19 -7.42 -3.28 11.60
N VAL A 20 -7.99 -3.36 12.81
CA VAL A 20 -8.50 -2.19 13.53
C VAL A 20 -7.56 -1.91 14.70
N ASN A 21 -7.01 -0.69 14.78
CA ASN A 21 -6.12 -0.32 15.88
C ASN A 21 -6.88 0.04 17.16
N LYS A 22 -6.16 0.31 18.25
CA LYS A 22 -6.75 0.62 19.57
C LYS A 22 -7.65 1.85 19.60
N TYR A 23 -7.60 2.68 18.57
CA TYR A 23 -8.42 3.89 18.43
C TYR A 23 -9.61 3.69 17.47
N GLY A 24 -9.78 2.50 16.90
CA GLY A 24 -10.86 2.19 15.98
C GLY A 24 -10.60 2.52 14.51
N PHE A 25 -9.38 2.94 14.14
CA PHE A 25 -9.04 3.17 12.74
C PHE A 25 -8.65 1.87 12.03
N ILE A 26 -9.06 1.76 10.77
CA ILE A 26 -8.64 0.66 9.89
C ILE A 26 -7.22 0.93 9.41
N GLU A 27 -6.37 -0.08 9.52
CA GLU A 27 -4.99 -0.08 9.06
C GLU A 27 -4.77 -1.19 8.03
N SER A 28 -3.91 -0.89 7.06
CA SER A 28 -3.49 -1.83 6.01
C SER A 28 -2.00 -2.14 6.14
N PRO A 29 -1.57 -3.37 5.82
CA PRO A 29 -0.15 -3.72 5.84
C PRO A 29 0.60 -3.22 4.60
N TYR A 30 1.85 -2.82 4.80
CA TYR A 30 2.79 -2.45 3.75
C TYR A 30 4.18 -3.00 4.06
N ARG A 31 4.93 -3.40 3.04
CA ARG A 31 6.37 -3.69 3.15
C ARG A 31 7.17 -2.41 3.12
N LYS A 32 8.14 -2.27 4.01
CA LYS A 32 9.06 -1.13 4.01
C LYS A 32 10.11 -1.26 2.92
N ILE A 33 10.43 -0.14 2.29
CA ILE A 33 11.57 -0.02 1.38
C ILE A 33 12.66 0.75 2.12
N ILE A 34 13.86 0.16 2.17
CA ILE A 34 15.03 0.78 2.81
C ILE A 34 16.16 0.77 1.79
N ASP A 35 16.72 1.94 1.51
CA ASP A 35 17.80 2.13 0.53
C ASP A 35 17.50 1.49 -0.85
N GLY A 36 16.27 1.66 -1.32
CA GLY A 36 15.77 1.16 -2.61
C GLY A 36 15.53 -0.35 -2.66
N LYS A 37 15.56 -1.04 -1.51
CA LYS A 37 15.30 -2.48 -1.39
C LYS A 37 14.02 -2.74 -0.62
N VAL A 38 13.12 -3.51 -1.22
CA VAL A 38 11.90 -4.00 -0.56
C VAL A 38 12.28 -5.03 0.50
N THR A 39 11.89 -4.76 1.73
CA THR A 39 12.18 -5.63 2.88
C THR A 39 11.03 -6.58 3.17
N THR A 40 11.26 -7.54 4.07
CA THR A 40 10.21 -8.42 4.62
C THR A 40 9.50 -7.79 5.83
N GLU A 41 9.91 -6.60 6.27
CA GLU A 41 9.28 -5.90 7.39
C GLU A 41 7.93 -5.35 6.96
N VAL A 42 6.86 -5.84 7.60
CA VAL A 42 5.49 -5.38 7.36
C VAL A 42 5.08 -4.42 8.47
N ILE A 43 4.67 -3.22 8.08
CA ILE A 43 4.09 -2.21 8.98
C ILE A 43 2.62 -2.00 8.66
N TYR A 44 1.84 -1.65 9.67
CA TYR A 44 0.43 -1.31 9.54
C TYR A 44 0.28 0.20 9.61
N LEU A 45 -0.35 0.79 8.60
CA LEU A 45 -0.60 2.22 8.53
C LEU A 45 -2.09 2.51 8.38
N SER A 46 -2.54 3.53 9.08
CA SER A 46 -3.84 4.14 8.83
C SER A 46 -3.84 4.91 7.51
N ALA A 47 -5.03 5.21 6.97
CA ALA A 47 -5.16 6.01 5.74
C ALA A 47 -4.48 7.40 5.82
N MET A 48 -4.43 8.00 7.01
CA MET A 48 -3.77 9.30 7.23
C MET A 48 -2.25 9.21 7.25
N GLU A 49 -1.70 8.07 7.68
CA GLU A 49 -0.26 7.85 7.68
C GLU A 49 0.21 7.47 6.28
N GLU A 50 -0.52 6.56 5.62
CA GLU A 50 -0.21 6.11 4.27
C GLU A 50 -0.22 7.24 3.23
N SER A 51 -1.11 8.23 3.35
CA SER A 51 -1.20 9.36 2.40
C SER A 51 0.09 10.18 2.28
N LYS A 52 1.01 10.08 3.24
CA LYS A 52 2.31 10.76 3.25
C LYS A 52 3.39 10.01 2.48
N HIS A 53 3.12 8.77 2.07
CA HIS A 53 4.08 7.87 1.47
C HIS A 53 3.75 7.57 0.02
N TYR A 54 4.77 7.27 -0.78
CA TYR A 54 4.59 6.69 -2.11
C TYR A 54 4.56 5.16 -1.96
N VAL A 55 3.41 4.56 -2.30
CA VAL A 55 3.17 3.12 -2.17
C VAL A 55 3.18 2.47 -3.54
N ALA A 56 4.16 1.60 -3.80
CA ALA A 56 4.21 0.78 -5.00
C ALA A 56 3.22 -0.39 -4.93
N GLN A 57 2.72 -0.80 -6.09
CA GLN A 57 1.83 -1.95 -6.22
C GLN A 57 2.58 -3.27 -5.96
N ALA A 58 1.88 -4.27 -5.41
CA ALA A 58 2.45 -5.59 -5.08
C ALA A 58 2.99 -6.36 -6.30
N ASN A 59 2.50 -6.06 -7.51
CA ASN A 59 2.91 -6.67 -8.77
C ASN A 59 4.11 -5.97 -9.45
N SER A 60 4.68 -4.92 -8.83
CA SER A 60 5.84 -4.22 -9.39
C SER A 60 7.05 -5.16 -9.52
N SER A 61 7.74 -5.11 -10.66
CA SER A 61 8.87 -5.98 -10.96
C SER A 61 10.07 -5.72 -10.06
N LEU A 62 10.56 -6.77 -9.38
CA LEU A 62 11.75 -6.74 -8.53
C LEU A 62 12.83 -7.68 -9.06
N ASP A 63 14.08 -7.33 -8.83
CA ASP A 63 15.22 -8.22 -9.07
C ASP A 63 15.39 -9.25 -7.93
N SER A 64 16.40 -10.13 -8.06
CA SER A 64 16.72 -11.15 -7.05
C SER A 64 17.15 -10.58 -5.69
N GLU A 65 17.57 -9.31 -5.65
CA GLU A 65 17.97 -8.63 -4.42
C GLU A 65 16.82 -7.86 -3.76
N GLY A 66 15.65 -7.80 -4.41
CA GLY A 66 14.45 -7.10 -3.93
C GLY A 66 14.41 -5.62 -4.30
N ARG A 67 15.13 -5.18 -5.34
CA ARG A 67 15.08 -3.79 -5.84
C ARG A 67 14.20 -3.71 -7.08
N PHE A 68 13.61 -2.54 -7.33
CA PHE A 68 12.83 -2.32 -8.55
C PHE A 68 13.71 -2.40 -9.79
N THR A 69 13.26 -3.19 -10.78
CA THR A 69 13.98 -3.33 -12.05
C THR A 69 13.85 -2.09 -12.92
N GLU A 70 12.72 -1.39 -12.82
CA GLU A 70 12.40 -0.18 -13.58
C GLU A 70 12.89 1.08 -12.84
N GLU A 71 13.20 2.13 -13.61
CA GLU A 71 13.61 3.43 -13.05
C GLU A 71 12.41 4.21 -12.47
N PHE A 72 11.24 4.06 -13.09
CA PHE A 72 9.98 4.64 -12.63
C PHE A 72 9.02 3.53 -12.25
N VAL A 73 8.33 3.70 -11.13
CA VAL A 73 7.39 2.72 -10.58
C VAL A 73 6.02 3.37 -10.50
N VAL A 74 4.98 2.60 -10.87
CA VAL A 74 3.59 3.04 -10.66
C VAL A 74 3.29 2.96 -9.17
N CYS A 75 3.00 4.12 -8.60
CA CYS A 75 2.77 4.29 -7.18
C CYS A 75 1.43 4.95 -6.94
N ARG A 76 0.93 4.76 -5.72
CA ARG A 76 -0.17 5.54 -5.17
C ARG A 76 0.37 6.50 -4.12
N HIS A 77 -0.06 7.75 -4.18
CA HIS A 77 0.28 8.77 -3.20
C HIS A 77 -0.91 9.69 -2.97
N ALA A 78 -1.31 9.87 -1.71
CA ALA A 78 -2.45 10.72 -1.33
C ALA A 78 -3.75 10.47 -2.13
N GLY A 79 -4.00 9.21 -2.53
CA GLY A 79 -5.18 8.81 -3.30
C GLY A 79 -5.04 8.90 -4.83
N GLU A 80 -3.96 9.48 -5.34
CA GLU A 80 -3.66 9.58 -6.77
C GLU A 80 -2.73 8.45 -7.22
N VAL A 81 -2.91 7.98 -8.46
CA VAL A 81 -2.02 7.00 -9.09
C VAL A 81 -1.10 7.72 -10.06
N LEU A 82 0.21 7.58 -9.87
CA LEU A 82 1.23 8.31 -10.63
C LEU A 82 2.49 7.47 -10.81
N MET A 83 3.38 7.89 -11.71
CA MET A 83 4.72 7.31 -11.82
C MET A 83 5.71 8.14 -10.99
N ALA A 84 6.46 7.48 -10.12
CA ALA A 84 7.51 8.09 -9.32
C ALA A 84 8.86 7.41 -9.61
N PRO A 85 10.00 8.12 -9.51
CA PRO A 85 11.30 7.48 -9.50
C PRO A 85 11.38 6.44 -8.39
N ARG A 86 12.01 5.29 -8.64
CA ARG A 86 12.13 4.20 -7.65
C ARG A 86 12.73 4.63 -6.31
N ASP A 87 13.55 5.67 -6.30
CA ASP A 87 14.21 6.20 -5.10
C ASP A 87 13.25 7.02 -4.21
N HIS A 88 12.09 7.42 -4.73
CA HIS A 88 11.06 8.15 -3.98
C HIS A 88 9.99 7.21 -3.40
N VAL A 89 10.07 5.90 -3.67
CA VAL A 89 9.07 4.93 -3.20
C VAL A 89 9.41 4.48 -1.80
N ASP A 90 8.48 4.70 -0.86
CA ASP A 90 8.69 4.40 0.56
C ASP A 90 8.24 2.99 0.94
N LEU A 91 7.15 2.52 0.31
CA LEU A 91 6.39 1.35 0.72
C LEU A 91 5.94 0.54 -0.49
N MET A 92 5.61 -0.73 -0.27
CA MET A 92 5.01 -1.60 -1.27
C MET A 92 3.86 -2.41 -0.66
N ASP A 93 2.78 -2.60 -1.42
CA ASP A 93 1.68 -3.48 -1.00
C ASP A 93 2.18 -4.92 -0.72
N VAL A 94 1.50 -5.60 0.21
CA VAL A 94 1.74 -7.01 0.59
C VAL A 94 1.02 -7.97 -0.36
#